data_AF-A0A2W5Z430-F1
#
_entry.id   AF-A0A2W5Z430-F1
#
_cell.length_a   1.000
_cell.length_b   1.000
_cell.length_c   1.000
_cell.angle_alpha   90.00
_cell.angle_beta   90.00
_cell.angle_gamma   90.00
#
_symmetry.space_group_name_H-M   'P 1'
#
loop_
_entity.id
_entity.type
_entity.pdbx_description
1 polymer ?
#
loop_
_entity_poly.entity_id
_entity_poly.type
_entity_poly.pdbx_seq_one_letter_code
_entity_poly.pdbx_strand_id
1 'polypeptide(L)'
;ARALGYDAVVTGHNLDDEAAVLLGNVLRWDLSYLGRQLPVLPGGDGFVKKIKPLVRLGEREMAAYCVLRGIDYIVEECPMAAGNKHLGYKELLNEVEVRSPGTKAAFYSGFLDRVAPMVAGAAEREREDLHPCPGCGSPTVAGVCAFCKLVQVATRPPPNGDDAAAASVTGHK
;
A
#
# COMPACT_ATOMS: atom_id res chain seq x y z
N ALA A 1 0.78 -12.62 -11.21
CA ALA A 1 0.61 -11.65 -12.31
C ALA A 1 1.70 -11.83 -13.37
N ARG A 2 2.93 -11.35 -13.15
CA ARG A 2 4.03 -11.44 -14.13
C ARG A 2 4.33 -12.87 -14.61
N ALA A 3 4.55 -13.80 -13.68
CA ALA A 3 4.89 -15.19 -14.02
C ALA A 3 3.81 -15.93 -14.82
N LEU A 4 2.56 -15.47 -14.73
CA LEU A 4 1.41 -16.05 -15.43
C LEU A 4 0.99 -15.20 -16.64
N GLY A 5 1.75 -14.18 -17.01
CA GLY A 5 1.49 -13.35 -18.20
C GLY A 5 0.26 -12.44 -18.12
N TYR A 6 -0.21 -12.08 -16.92
CA TYR A 6 -1.36 -11.16 -16.79
C TYR A 6 -0.98 -9.70 -17.07
N ASP A 7 -1.84 -8.99 -17.80
CA ASP A 7 -1.64 -7.58 -18.19
C ASP A 7 -1.80 -6.59 -17.04
N ALA A 8 -2.68 -6.91 -16.07
CA ALA A 8 -3.00 -6.03 -14.97
C ALA A 8 -3.38 -6.79 -13.69
N VAL A 9 -3.23 -6.13 -12.55
CA VAL A 9 -3.80 -6.53 -11.26
C VAL A 9 -4.83 -5.49 -10.84
N VAL A 10 -6.05 -5.94 -10.59
CA VAL A 10 -7.16 -5.10 -10.12
C VAL A 10 -7.34 -5.33 -8.62
N THR A 11 -7.39 -4.25 -7.84
CA THR A 11 -7.57 -4.33 -6.39
C THR A 11 -8.79 -3.56 -5.92
N GLY A 12 -9.46 -4.04 -4.87
CA GLY A 12 -10.71 -3.46 -4.35
C GLY A 12 -10.54 -2.22 -3.46
N HIS A 13 -9.46 -1.44 -3.62
CA HIS A 13 -9.27 -0.23 -2.84
C HIS A 13 -10.36 0.79 -3.20
N ASN A 14 -11.00 1.33 -2.18
CA ASN A 14 -12.14 2.23 -2.28
C ASN A 14 -11.77 3.68 -1.94
N LEU A 15 -12.75 4.58 -1.91
CA LEU A 15 -12.53 6.00 -1.60
C LEU A 15 -12.01 6.22 -0.18
N ASP A 16 -12.54 5.50 0.80
CA ASP A 16 -12.12 5.60 2.21
C ASP A 16 -10.67 5.14 2.40
N ASP A 17 -10.26 4.05 1.72
CA ASP A 17 -8.87 3.58 1.71
C ASP A 17 -7.92 4.65 1.18
N GLU A 18 -8.22 5.19 -0.01
CA GLU A 18 -7.34 6.17 -0.65
C GLU A 18 -7.34 7.51 0.08
N ALA A 19 -8.47 7.96 0.61
CA ALA A 19 -8.53 9.18 1.41
C ALA A 19 -7.74 9.03 2.72
N ALA A 20 -7.81 7.88 3.40
CA ALA A 20 -7.04 7.63 4.62
C ALA A 20 -5.53 7.52 4.35
N VAL A 21 -5.13 6.88 3.25
CA VAL A 21 -3.71 6.85 2.82
C VAL A 21 -3.24 8.25 2.46
N LEU A 22 -4.04 9.02 1.72
CA LEU A 22 -3.73 10.39 1.32
C LEU A 22 -3.53 11.28 2.55
N LEU A 23 -4.45 11.23 3.51
CA LEU A 23 -4.35 11.98 4.75
C LEU A 23 -3.06 11.62 5.51
N GLY A 24 -2.75 10.33 5.64
CA GLY A 24 -1.52 9.87 6.30
C GLY A 24 -0.25 10.39 5.63
N ASN A 25 -0.20 10.37 4.29
CA ASN A 25 0.95 10.87 3.53
C ASN A 25 1.06 12.40 3.62
N VAL A 26 -0.05 13.14 3.58
CA VAL A 26 -0.07 14.61 3.74
C VAL A 26 0.41 15.02 5.12
N LEU A 27 -0.07 14.37 6.19
CA LEU A 27 0.36 14.67 7.57
C LEU A 27 1.86 14.50 7.78
N ARG A 28 2.52 13.71 6.93
CA ARG A 28 3.97 13.46 6.97
C ARG A 28 4.75 14.12 5.83
N TRP A 29 4.07 14.80 4.92
CA TRP A 29 4.62 15.34 3.68
C TRP A 29 5.47 14.35 2.89
N ASP A 30 4.98 13.10 2.80
CA ASP A 30 5.68 12.06 2.04
C ASP A 30 5.44 12.21 0.53
N LEU A 31 6.22 13.09 -0.09
CA LEU A 31 6.06 13.47 -1.50
C LEU A 31 6.24 12.28 -2.46
N SER A 32 7.12 11.33 -2.15
CA SER A 32 7.30 10.12 -2.95
C SER A 32 6.05 9.24 -2.93
N TYR A 33 5.45 9.04 -1.76
CA TYR A 33 4.19 8.28 -1.65
C TYR A 33 3.02 9.00 -2.28
N LEU A 34 2.95 10.33 -2.17
CA LEU A 34 1.95 11.14 -2.86
C LEU A 34 2.11 11.01 -4.39
N GLY A 35 3.33 11.12 -4.92
CA GLY A 35 3.60 11.02 -6.37
C GLY A 35 3.17 9.69 -7.00
N ARG A 36 3.05 8.62 -6.22
CA ARG A 36 2.60 7.30 -6.68
C ARG A 36 1.18 6.93 -6.26
N GLN A 37 0.44 7.82 -5.61
CA GLN A 37 -0.93 7.54 -5.17
C GLN A 37 -1.95 7.78 -6.30
N LEU A 38 -1.98 6.86 -7.27
CA LEU A 38 -2.84 6.98 -8.45
C LEU A 38 -3.85 5.82 -8.56
N PRO A 39 -5.03 6.05 -9.17
CA PRO A 39 -6.00 5.00 -9.49
C PRO A 39 -5.44 3.95 -10.46
N VAL A 40 -4.53 4.39 -11.34
CA VAL A 40 -3.83 3.55 -12.31
C VAL A 40 -2.35 3.77 -12.14
N LEU A 41 -1.63 2.70 -11.81
CA LEU A 41 -0.18 2.65 -11.83
C LEU A 41 0.22 1.92 -13.11
N PRO A 42 0.97 2.57 -14.03
CA PRO A 42 1.41 1.91 -15.24
C PRO A 42 2.32 0.71 -14.91
N GLY A 43 2.26 -0.31 -15.76
CA GLY A 43 3.28 -1.37 -15.75
C GLY A 43 4.61 -0.86 -16.30
N GLY A 44 5.67 -1.63 -16.13
CA GLY A 44 7.02 -1.26 -16.53
C GLY A 44 8.05 -1.64 -15.47
N ASP A 45 9.32 -1.71 -15.85
CA ASP A 45 10.45 -1.99 -14.96
C ASP A 45 10.24 -3.23 -14.08
N GLY A 46 9.67 -4.29 -14.67
CA GLY A 46 9.37 -5.55 -13.99
C GLY A 46 8.09 -5.58 -13.14
N PHE A 47 7.33 -4.48 -13.10
CA PHE A 47 5.99 -4.40 -12.52
C PHE A 47 4.87 -4.58 -13.54
N VAL A 48 3.80 -5.24 -13.10
CA VAL A 48 2.53 -5.33 -13.83
C VAL A 48 1.67 -4.11 -13.49
N LYS A 49 0.88 -3.62 -14.46
CA LYS A 49 -0.06 -2.50 -14.26
C LYS A 49 -0.99 -2.79 -13.08
N LYS A 50 -1.22 -1.80 -12.21
CA LYS A 50 -2.17 -1.91 -11.09
C LYS A 50 -3.32 -0.93 -11.28
N ILE A 51 -4.55 -1.39 -11.04
CA ILE A 51 -5.77 -0.61 -11.24
C ILE A 51 -6.65 -0.71 -10.00
N LYS A 52 -7.21 0.42 -9.57
CA LYS A 52 -8.14 0.54 -8.44
C LYS A 52 -9.47 1.14 -8.96
N PRO A 53 -10.41 0.32 -9.46
CA PRO A 53 -11.62 0.83 -10.11
C PRO A 53 -12.64 1.42 -9.14
N LEU A 54 -12.56 1.07 -7.84
CA LEU A 54 -13.55 1.43 -6.83
C LEU A 54 -13.19 2.69 -6.03
N VAL A 55 -12.12 3.40 -6.39
CA VAL A 55 -11.59 4.55 -5.62
C VAL A 55 -12.52 5.77 -5.56
N ARG A 56 -13.67 5.72 -6.25
CA ARG A 56 -14.71 6.76 -6.22
C ARG A 56 -15.93 6.36 -5.38
N LEU A 57 -15.96 5.12 -4.88
CA LEU A 57 -17.05 4.59 -4.08
C LEU A 57 -16.60 4.46 -2.64
N GLY A 58 -17.44 4.88 -1.70
CA GLY A 58 -17.16 4.71 -0.28
C GLY A 58 -17.41 3.28 0.21
N GLU A 59 -16.84 2.93 1.36
CA GLU A 59 -17.06 1.63 2.02
C GLU A 59 -18.55 1.34 2.25
N ARG A 60 -19.30 2.36 2.68
CA ARG A 60 -20.74 2.25 2.92
C ARG A 60 -21.51 1.92 1.62
N GLU A 61 -21.13 2.51 0.50
CA GLU A 61 -21.76 2.27 -0.80
C GLU A 61 -21.44 0.87 -1.31
N MET A 62 -20.19 0.43 -1.13
CA MET A 62 -19.76 -0.93 -1.48
C MET A 62 -20.46 -2.00 -0.62
N ALA A 63 -20.54 -1.79 0.69
CA ALA A 63 -21.26 -2.70 1.58
C ALA A 63 -22.74 -2.80 1.21
N ALA A 64 -23.39 -1.65 0.93
CA ALA A 64 -24.77 -1.62 0.46
C ALA A 64 -24.93 -2.40 -0.86
N TYR A 65 -24.01 -2.25 -1.81
CA TYR A 65 -24.03 -3.02 -3.06
C TYR A 65 -23.92 -4.53 -2.81
N CYS A 66 -23.01 -4.98 -1.95
CA CYS A 66 -22.88 -6.41 -1.62
C CYS A 66 -24.16 -6.96 -1.01
N VAL A 67 -24.78 -6.25 -0.05
CA VAL A 67 -26.04 -6.66 0.57
C VAL A 67 -27.17 -6.76 -0.46
N LEU A 68 -27.35 -5.71 -1.28
CA LEU A 68 -28.41 -5.68 -2.30
C LEU A 68 -28.24 -6.75 -3.38
N ARG A 69 -27.00 -7.16 -3.65
CA ARG A 69 -26.66 -8.18 -4.64
C ARG A 69 -26.54 -9.59 -4.08
N GLY A 70 -26.68 -9.76 -2.76
CA GLY A 70 -26.47 -11.05 -2.10
C GLY A 70 -25.05 -11.59 -2.28
N ILE A 71 -24.05 -10.69 -2.26
CA ILE A 71 -22.64 -11.06 -2.31
C ILE A 71 -22.15 -11.23 -0.88
N ASP A 72 -21.86 -12.46 -0.48
CA ASP A 72 -21.25 -12.75 0.80
C ASP A 72 -19.79 -12.27 0.84
N TYR A 73 -19.39 -11.70 1.97
CA TYR A 73 -18.04 -11.22 2.21
C TYR A 73 -17.66 -11.37 3.68
N ILE A 74 -16.36 -11.41 3.95
CA ILE A 74 -15.81 -11.47 5.31
C ILE A 74 -15.94 -10.08 5.92
N VAL A 75 -16.64 -9.98 7.04
CA VAL A 75 -16.86 -8.72 7.78
C VAL A 75 -15.81 -8.56 8.87
N GLU A 76 -15.26 -9.68 9.34
CA GLU A 76 -14.25 -9.71 10.37
C GLU A 76 -12.94 -9.07 9.92
N GLU A 77 -12.51 -8.07 10.69
CA GLU A 77 -11.21 -7.45 10.50
C GLU A 77 -10.08 -8.38 10.96
N CYS A 78 -8.91 -8.23 10.33
CA CYS A 78 -7.72 -8.99 10.73
C CYS A 78 -7.34 -8.64 12.18
N PRO A 79 -7.15 -9.63 13.09
CA PRO A 79 -6.75 -9.35 14.48
C PRO A 79 -5.44 -8.57 14.59
N MET A 80 -4.55 -8.74 13.61
CA MET A 80 -3.26 -8.03 13.53
C MET A 80 -3.37 -6.60 13.00
N ALA A 81 -4.56 -6.16 12.56
CA ALA A 81 -4.79 -4.79 12.11
C ALA A 81 -5.00 -3.79 13.28
N ALA A 82 -5.15 -4.29 14.52
CA ALA A 82 -5.25 -3.44 15.70
C ALA A 82 -4.04 -2.50 15.81
N GLY A 83 -4.29 -1.21 16.04
CA GLY A 83 -3.26 -0.18 16.08
C GLY A 83 -2.82 0.35 14.71
N ASN A 84 -3.45 -0.08 13.61
CA ASN A 84 -3.21 0.50 12.30
C ASN A 84 -3.70 1.96 12.27
N LYS A 85 -2.78 2.88 11.97
CA LYS A 85 -3.04 4.33 11.87
C LYS A 85 -4.14 4.67 10.87
N HIS A 86 -4.28 3.87 9.81
CA HIS A 86 -5.29 4.10 8.79
C HIS A 86 -6.72 3.95 9.32
N LEU A 87 -6.94 3.10 10.34
CA LEU A 87 -8.26 3.01 10.99
C LEU A 87 -8.64 4.35 11.64
N GLY A 88 -7.73 4.95 12.40
CA GLY A 88 -7.94 6.26 13.00
C GLY A 88 -8.10 7.38 11.96
N TYR A 89 -7.42 7.31 10.82
CA TYR A 89 -7.63 8.26 9.72
C TYR A 89 -9.00 8.10 9.06
N LYS A 90 -9.49 6.88 8.87
CA LYS A 90 -10.85 6.62 8.36
C LYS A 90 -11.90 7.15 9.33
N GLU A 91 -11.75 6.92 10.63
CA GLU A 91 -12.65 7.45 11.66
C GLU A 91 -12.74 8.98 11.59
N LEU A 92 -11.60 9.68 11.58
CA LEU A 92 -11.57 11.14 11.47
C LEU A 92 -12.24 11.63 10.18
N LEU A 93 -11.93 11.02 9.04
CA LEU A 93 -12.54 11.39 7.76
C LEU A 93 -14.04 11.13 7.76
N ASN A 94 -14.51 10.06 8.39
CA ASN A 94 -15.93 9.76 8.54
C ASN A 94 -16.64 10.80 9.41
N GLU A 95 -16.03 11.26 10.50
CA GLU A 95 -16.60 12.34 11.32
C GLU A 95 -16.72 13.67 10.55
N VAL A 96 -15.76 13.97 9.68
CA VAL A 96 -15.83 15.15 8.80
C VAL A 96 -16.91 14.95 7.74
N GLU A 97 -16.96 13.79 7.11
CA GLU A 97 -17.95 13.45 6.08
C GLU A 97 -19.40 13.58 6.57
N VAL A 98 -19.68 13.18 7.82
CA VAL A 98 -21.01 13.35 8.45
C VAL A 98 -21.42 14.81 8.55
N ARG A 99 -20.47 15.72 8.83
CA ARG A 99 -20.72 17.16 9.00
C ARG A 99 -20.67 17.92 7.67
N SER A 100 -19.92 17.40 6.71
CA SER A 100 -19.68 18.02 5.40
C SER A 100 -19.63 16.92 4.33
N PRO A 101 -20.78 16.47 3.82
CA PRO A 101 -20.84 15.41 2.81
C PRO A 101 -20.08 15.77 1.53
N GLY A 102 -19.37 14.80 0.96
CA GLY A 102 -18.52 14.97 -0.21
C GLY A 102 -17.07 15.33 0.11
N THR A 103 -16.69 15.45 1.39
CA THR A 103 -15.32 15.83 1.79
C THR A 103 -14.29 14.82 1.33
N LYS A 104 -14.52 13.52 1.54
CA LYS A 104 -13.60 12.45 1.09
C LYS A 104 -13.41 12.49 -0.43
N ALA A 105 -14.51 12.62 -1.17
CA ALA A 105 -14.48 12.69 -2.63
C ALA A 105 -13.70 13.92 -3.11
N ALA A 106 -14.02 15.11 -2.59
CA ALA A 106 -13.35 16.35 -2.94
C ALA A 106 -11.86 16.35 -2.57
N PHE A 107 -11.51 15.76 -1.42
CA PHE A 107 -10.12 15.62 -0.97
C PHE A 107 -9.30 14.75 -1.93
N TYR A 108 -9.80 13.56 -2.26
CA TYR A 108 -9.07 12.65 -3.14
C TYR A 108 -9.07 13.13 -4.60
N SER A 109 -10.21 13.55 -5.16
CA SER A 109 -10.26 14.03 -6.54
C SER A 109 -9.48 15.33 -6.72
N GLY A 110 -9.57 16.25 -5.76
CA GLY A 110 -8.80 17.50 -5.77
C GLY A 110 -7.30 17.24 -5.71
N PHE A 111 -6.87 16.24 -4.95
CA PHE A 111 -5.48 15.78 -4.95
C PHE A 111 -5.06 15.26 -6.34
N LEU A 112 -5.84 14.37 -6.96
CA LEU A 112 -5.51 13.82 -8.28
C LEU A 112 -5.41 14.90 -9.36
N ASP A 113 -6.35 15.86 -9.36
CA ASP A 113 -6.44 16.88 -10.40
C ASP A 113 -5.37 17.98 -10.25
N ARG A 114 -5.00 18.31 -9.01
CA ARG A 114 -4.20 19.51 -8.71
C ARG A 114 -2.81 19.22 -8.16
N VAL A 115 -2.68 18.19 -7.33
CA VAL A 115 -1.46 17.97 -6.53
C VAL A 115 -0.63 16.83 -7.09
N ALA A 116 -1.24 15.71 -7.46
CA ALA A 116 -0.53 14.54 -7.98
C ALA A 116 0.42 14.88 -9.17
N PRO A 117 0.03 15.73 -10.14
CA PRO A 117 0.94 16.14 -11.21
C PRO A 117 2.16 16.95 -10.71
N MET A 118 1.99 17.73 -9.64
CA MET A 118 3.07 18.56 -9.08
C MET A 118 4.13 17.73 -8.35
N VAL A 119 3.74 16.57 -7.81
CA VAL A 119 4.64 15.68 -7.03
C VAL A 119 5.08 14.43 -7.79
N ALA A 120 4.63 14.25 -9.04
CA ALA A 120 4.94 13.07 -9.86
C ALA A 120 6.45 12.81 -10.00
N GLY A 121 7.24 13.87 -10.18
CA GLY A 121 8.70 13.77 -10.32
C GLY A 121 9.42 13.20 -9.09
N ALA A 122 8.83 13.26 -7.88
CA ALA A 122 9.41 12.60 -6.71
C ALA A 122 9.36 11.07 -6.83
N ALA A 123 8.27 10.53 -7.37
CA ALA A 123 8.12 9.10 -7.58
C ALA A 123 8.96 8.60 -8.77
N GLU A 124 9.14 9.41 -9.82
CA GLU A 124 9.96 9.05 -10.98
C GLU A 124 11.43 8.85 -10.61
N ARG A 125 12.00 9.75 -9.79
CA ARG A 125 13.38 9.65 -9.32
C ARG A 125 13.67 8.33 -8.58
N GLU A 126 12.73 7.83 -7.79
CA GLU A 126 12.89 6.53 -7.11
C GLU A 126 12.89 5.33 -8.08
N ARG A 127 12.33 5.49 -9.28
CA ARG A 127 12.27 4.42 -10.28
C ARG A 127 13.56 4.30 -11.10
N GLU A 128 14.37 5.36 -11.18
CA GLU A 128 15.63 5.37 -11.93
C GLU A 128 16.64 4.34 -11.38
N ASP A 129 16.61 4.10 -10.06
CA ASP A 129 17.53 3.17 -9.39
C ASP A 129 17.04 1.71 -9.39
N LEU A 130 15.90 1.42 -10.04
CA LEU A 130 15.32 0.08 -10.06
C LEU A 130 16.14 -0.88 -10.95
N HIS A 131 16.46 -2.03 -10.38
CA HIS A 131 17.12 -3.13 -11.06
C HIS A 131 16.50 -4.47 -10.64
N PRO A 132 16.66 -5.54 -11.44
CA PRO A 132 16.12 -6.85 -11.10
C PRO A 132 16.88 -7.47 -9.92
N CYS A 133 16.16 -7.98 -8.92
CA CYS A 133 16.72 -8.70 -7.80
C CYS A 133 17.43 -9.99 -8.30
N PRO A 134 18.68 -10.26 -7.88
CA PRO A 134 19.42 -11.45 -8.31
C PRO A 134 18.77 -12.76 -7.83
N GLY A 135 18.00 -12.72 -6.73
CA GLY A 135 17.37 -13.92 -6.17
C GLY A 135 16.02 -14.29 -6.81
N CYS A 136 15.24 -13.33 -7.33
CA CYS A 136 13.89 -13.61 -7.84
C CYS A 136 13.48 -12.81 -9.08
N GLY A 137 14.36 -11.96 -9.60
CA GLY A 137 14.12 -11.09 -10.77
C GLY A 137 13.11 -9.97 -10.54
N SER A 138 12.52 -9.82 -9.35
CA SER A 138 11.59 -8.73 -9.06
C SER A 138 12.30 -7.40 -8.83
N PRO A 139 11.66 -6.25 -9.10
CA PRO A 139 12.33 -4.95 -9.05
C PRO A 139 12.75 -4.56 -7.63
N THR A 140 13.90 -3.93 -7.51
CA THR A 140 14.49 -3.48 -6.24
C THR A 140 15.46 -2.33 -6.49
N VAL A 141 15.60 -1.43 -5.51
CA VAL A 141 16.66 -0.41 -5.46
C VAL A 141 17.84 -0.85 -4.58
N ALA A 142 17.67 -1.95 -3.84
CA ALA A 142 18.71 -2.57 -3.04
C ALA A 142 19.23 -3.84 -3.72
N GLY A 143 20.43 -4.32 -3.36
CA GLY A 143 21.02 -5.52 -3.98
C GLY A 143 20.16 -6.79 -3.90
N VAL A 144 19.40 -7.00 -2.82
CA VAL A 144 18.39 -8.07 -2.71
C VAL A 144 17.08 -7.44 -2.26
N CYS A 145 15.96 -7.80 -2.91
CA CYS A 145 14.66 -7.22 -2.62
C CYS A 145 14.19 -7.54 -1.18
N ALA A 146 13.36 -6.67 -0.62
CA ALA A 146 12.85 -6.82 0.75
C ALA A 146 12.13 -8.16 0.97
N PHE A 147 11.41 -8.67 -0.05
CA PHE A 147 10.73 -9.96 0.02
C PHE A 147 11.74 -11.12 0.19
N CYS A 148 12.77 -11.20 -0.65
CA CYS A 148 13.78 -12.25 -0.52
C CYS A 148 14.53 -12.18 0.81
N LYS A 149 14.85 -10.96 1.29
CA LYS A 149 15.46 -10.77 2.61
C LYS A 149 14.56 -11.31 3.73
N LEU A 150 13.25 -10.99 3.68
CA LEU A 150 12.29 -11.48 4.65
C LEU A 150 12.20 -13.01 4.66
N VAL A 151 12.12 -13.63 3.48
CA VAL A 151 12.08 -15.09 3.35
C VAL A 151 13.33 -15.72 3.97
N GLN A 152 14.52 -15.20 3.66
CA GLN A 152 15.78 -15.71 4.22
C GLN A 152 15.80 -15.68 5.76
N VAL A 153 15.29 -14.62 6.36
CA VAL A 153 15.19 -14.51 7.83
C VAL A 153 14.16 -15.49 8.38
N ALA A 154 12.97 -15.55 7.77
CA ALA A 154 11.87 -16.39 8.23
C ALA A 154 12.14 -17.90 8.06
N THR A 155 12.97 -18.29 7.08
CA THR A 155 13.33 -19.69 6.82
C THR A 155 14.69 -20.08 7.38
N ARG A 156 15.37 -19.19 8.12
CA ARG A 156 16.67 -19.52 8.71
C ARG A 156 16.47 -20.62 9.76
N PRO A 157 17.19 -21.74 9.68
CA PRO A 157 17.15 -22.73 10.76
C PRO A 157 17.63 -22.08 12.06
N PRO A 158 17.08 -22.49 13.22
CA PRO A 158 17.55 -21.98 14.50
C PRO A 158 19.06 -22.23 14.62
N PRO A 159 19.82 -21.31 15.24
CA PRO A 159 21.26 -21.50 15.41
C PRO A 159 21.52 -22.82 16.15
N ASN A 160 22.51 -23.59 15.70
CA ASN A 160 22.97 -24.77 16.44
C ASN A 160 23.47 -24.33 17.82
N GLY A 161 23.38 -25.22 18.81
CA GLY A 161 23.65 -24.91 20.23
C GLY A 161 25.02 -24.24 20.51
N ASP A 162 25.98 -24.38 19.60
CA ASP A 162 27.32 -23.79 19.71
C ASP A 162 27.36 -22.30 19.28
N ASP A 163 26.45 -21.85 18.41
CA ASP A 163 26.36 -20.45 17.94
C ASP A 163 25.57 -19.53 18.89
N ALA A 164 24.73 -20.12 19.76
CA ALA A 164 23.95 -19.38 20.76
C ALA A 164 24.84 -18.69 21.82
N ALA A 165 26.03 -19.23 22.07
CA ALA A 165 26.99 -18.66 23.00
C ALA A 165 27.70 -17.40 22.46
N ALA A 166 27.76 -17.22 21.14
CA ALA A 166 28.42 -16.06 20.52
C ALA A 166 27.49 -14.84 20.37
N ALA A 167 26.18 -15.06 20.22
CA ALA A 167 25.20 -13.98 19.99
C ALA A 167 24.82 -13.19 21.26
N SER A 168 25.15 -13.70 22.46
CA SER A 168 24.84 -13.03 23.74
C SER A 168 25.89 -11.99 24.17
N VAL A 169 27.03 -11.90 23.47
CA VAL A 169 28.18 -11.09 23.92
C VAL A 169 28.23 -9.68 23.29
N THR A 170 27.53 -9.42 22.19
CA THR A 170 27.60 -8.10 21.51
C THR A 170 26.44 -7.15 21.81
N GLY A 171 25.58 -7.48 22.77
CA GLY A 171 24.34 -6.75 23.04
C GLY A 171 24.36 -5.80 24.23
N HIS A 172 25.49 -5.22 24.65
CA HIS A 172 25.54 -4.11 25.62
C HIS A 172 26.73 -3.20 25.30
N LYS A 173 26.53 -2.23 24.40
CA LYS A 173 27.13 -0.88 24.44
C LYS A 173 26.24 0.08 23.65
#